data_AF-A0A1Z4I9Z1-F1
#
_entry.id   AF-A0A1Z4I9Z1-F1
#
_cell.length_a   1.000
_cell.length_b   1.000
_cell.length_c   1.000
_cell.angle_alpha   90.00
_cell.angle_beta   90.00
_cell.angle_gamma   90.00
#
_symmetry.space_group_name_H-M   'P 1'
#
loop_
_entity.id
_entity.type
_entity.pdbx_description
1 polymer ?
#
loop_
_entity_poly.entity_id
_entity_poly.type
_entity_poly.pdbx_seq_one_letter_code
_entity_poly.pdbx_strand_id
1 'polypeptide(L)'
;MPKIDAQELEQFIEKSIIQPFYSSRIKSLQNKKLNDLLKTKNPYLFRAKNTSIAADFAKQMLDAFLSSSEETIFGGSLERLSLFINKKVYNGYKPPEGEFPSIDLIFDKDGFTHVVGVKSGGYWGNADSINQMITNLKSHHKPNIKLISGICYGKSGISKYEVKDNDKKGTGIFYFKYVGKEFWSLISGVDEFYTDIIEPLGKAIKGRDLVFKAEYDKKLNELTYGLLNEYCQNNELDWVKIVQFNSGIRG
;
A
#
# COMPACT_ATOMS: atom_id res chain seq x y z
N MET A 1 9.75 -18.74 -22.92
CA MET A 1 8.64 -18.28 -22.05
C MET A 1 8.15 -16.94 -22.57
N PRO A 2 6.86 -16.61 -22.45
CA PRO A 2 6.35 -15.29 -22.80
C PRO A 2 7.11 -14.23 -21.98
N LYS A 3 7.74 -13.28 -22.65
CA LYS A 3 8.42 -12.16 -22.02
C LYS A 3 7.57 -10.91 -22.21
N ILE A 4 7.37 -10.14 -21.14
CA ILE A 4 6.65 -8.87 -21.23
C ILE A 4 7.50 -7.92 -22.10
N ASP A 5 6.85 -7.29 -23.06
CA ASP A 5 7.49 -6.27 -23.88
C ASP A 5 7.87 -5.05 -23.01
N ALA A 6 9.11 -4.58 -23.14
CA ALA A 6 9.63 -3.51 -22.31
C ALA A 6 8.87 -2.19 -22.52
N GLN A 7 8.50 -1.88 -23.75
CA GLN A 7 7.74 -0.68 -24.07
C GLN A 7 6.32 -0.76 -23.51
N GLU A 8 5.70 -1.94 -23.56
CA GLU A 8 4.39 -2.16 -22.95
C GLU A 8 4.43 -2.00 -21.42
N LEU A 9 5.46 -2.54 -20.76
CA LEU A 9 5.67 -2.36 -19.32
C LEU A 9 5.87 -0.89 -18.94
N GLU A 10 6.71 -0.16 -19.69
CA GLU A 10 6.94 1.27 -19.50
C GLU A 10 5.63 2.07 -19.64
N GLN A 11 4.85 1.81 -20.70
CA GLN A 11 3.56 2.49 -20.91
C GLN A 11 2.55 2.18 -19.81
N PHE A 12 2.48 0.93 -19.34
CA PHE A 12 1.61 0.55 -18.24
C PHE A 12 2.02 1.26 -16.94
N ILE A 13 3.31 1.28 -16.63
CA ILE A 13 3.83 1.96 -15.44
C ILE A 13 3.52 3.46 -15.49
N GLU A 14 3.73 4.11 -16.63
CA GLU A 14 3.43 5.53 -16.76
C GLU A 14 1.93 5.82 -16.55
N LYS A 15 1.06 5.13 -17.30
CA LYS A 15 -0.38 5.43 -17.37
C LYS A 15 -1.18 4.90 -16.17
N SER A 16 -0.83 3.73 -15.65
CA SER A 16 -1.65 3.01 -14.67
C SER A 16 -1.05 3.01 -13.25
N ILE A 17 0.23 3.40 -13.12
CA ILE A 17 0.93 3.48 -11.83
C ILE A 17 1.27 4.94 -11.50
N ILE A 18 2.16 5.58 -12.27
CA ILE A 18 2.72 6.88 -11.91
C ILE A 18 1.71 8.02 -12.06
N GLN A 19 0.97 8.09 -13.17
CA GLN A 19 -0.03 9.15 -13.34
C GLN A 19 -1.14 9.11 -12.27
N PRO A 20 -1.78 7.95 -11.96
CA PRO A 20 -2.75 7.85 -10.88
C PRO A 20 -2.13 8.13 -9.50
N PHE A 21 -0.89 7.69 -9.25
CA PHE A 21 -0.19 7.95 -8.00
C PHE A 21 -0.05 9.45 -7.75
N TYR A 22 0.54 10.21 -8.68
CA TYR A 22 0.70 11.67 -8.53
C TYR A 22 -0.64 12.40 -8.46
N SER A 23 -1.62 12.01 -9.28
CA SER A 23 -2.96 12.62 -9.25
C SER A 23 -3.64 12.43 -7.88
N SER A 24 -3.55 11.21 -7.33
CA SER A 24 -4.12 10.89 -6.01
C SER A 24 -3.37 11.60 -4.89
N ARG A 25 -2.04 11.67 -4.98
CA ARG A 25 -1.18 12.36 -4.03
C ARG A 25 -1.50 13.86 -3.95
N ILE A 26 -1.64 14.53 -5.10
CA ILE A 26 -2.04 15.94 -5.17
C ILE A 26 -3.47 16.14 -4.63
N LYS A 27 -4.42 15.30 -5.03
CA LYS A 27 -5.81 15.39 -4.55
C LYS A 27 -5.91 15.19 -3.03
N SER A 28 -5.21 14.21 -2.48
CA SER A 28 -5.13 13.97 -1.03
C SER A 28 -4.56 15.17 -0.29
N LEU A 29 -3.52 15.79 -0.85
CA LEU A 29 -2.90 16.98 -0.30
C LEU A 29 -3.87 18.17 -0.29
N GLN A 30 -4.50 18.49 -1.42
CA GLN A 30 -5.41 19.63 -1.58
C GLN A 30 -6.62 19.54 -0.64
N ASN A 31 -7.20 18.35 -0.50
CA ASN A 31 -8.40 18.14 0.32
C ASN A 31 -8.12 18.09 1.83
N LYS A 32 -6.84 17.98 2.25
CA LYS A 32 -6.51 17.83 3.65
C LYS A 32 -6.57 19.19 4.37
N LYS A 33 -7.42 19.29 5.39
CA LYS A 33 -7.53 20.46 6.27
C LYS A 33 -6.70 20.27 7.55
N LEU A 34 -6.33 21.39 8.19
CA LEU A 34 -5.58 21.41 9.45
C LEU A 34 -6.24 20.52 10.53
N ASN A 35 -7.55 20.71 10.74
CA ASN A 35 -8.30 19.98 11.75
C ASN A 35 -8.38 18.46 11.45
N ASP A 36 -8.32 18.05 10.19
CA ASP A 36 -8.27 16.62 9.82
C ASP A 36 -6.90 15.99 10.08
N LEU A 37 -5.83 16.79 10.05
CA LEU A 37 -4.50 16.35 10.47
C LEU A 37 -4.46 16.24 12.00
N LEU A 38 -4.82 17.32 12.69
CA LEU A 38 -4.79 17.37 14.15
C LEU A 38 -5.57 16.22 14.79
N LYS A 39 -6.73 15.80 14.24
CA LYS A 39 -7.51 14.65 14.75
C LYS A 39 -6.81 13.30 14.69
N THR A 40 -5.91 13.10 13.72
CA THR A 40 -5.34 11.77 13.42
C THR A 40 -3.89 11.61 13.89
N LYS A 41 -3.29 12.69 14.37
CA LYS A 41 -1.89 12.73 14.80
C LYS A 41 -1.82 12.77 16.33
N ASN A 42 -0.69 12.30 16.88
CA ASN A 42 -0.48 12.24 18.33
C ASN A 42 0.18 13.55 18.82
N PRO A 43 -0.56 14.52 19.38
CA PRO A 43 0.01 15.81 19.80
C PRO A 43 1.09 15.67 20.87
N TYR A 44 0.97 14.68 21.76
CA TYR A 44 1.97 14.41 22.81
C TYR A 44 3.32 14.02 22.23
N LEU A 45 3.33 13.25 21.13
CA LEU A 45 4.58 12.88 20.44
C LEU A 45 5.28 14.11 19.85
N PHE A 46 4.55 15.04 19.24
CA PHE A 46 5.16 16.27 18.69
C PHE A 46 5.69 17.19 19.78
N ARG A 47 4.98 17.27 20.92
CA ARG A 47 5.48 17.99 22.10
C ARG A 47 6.75 17.36 22.65
N ALA A 48 6.81 16.03 22.75
CA ALA A 48 8.00 15.29 23.19
C ALA A 48 9.20 15.46 22.24
N LYS A 49 8.94 15.69 20.94
CA LYS A 49 9.97 16.06 19.95
C LYS A 49 10.45 17.51 20.05
N ASN A 50 9.99 18.28 21.04
CA ASN A 50 10.32 19.69 21.24
C ASN A 50 10.00 20.57 20.01
N THR A 51 8.86 20.31 19.37
CA THR A 51 8.42 21.15 18.25
C THR A 51 7.86 22.46 18.81
N SER A 52 8.48 23.59 18.49
CA SER A 52 8.02 24.91 18.98
C SER A 52 7.58 25.86 17.86
N ILE A 53 8.04 25.63 16.63
CA ILE A 53 7.75 26.46 15.47
C ILE A 53 6.51 25.91 14.74
N ALA A 54 5.51 26.76 14.49
CA ALA A 54 4.26 26.36 13.82
C ALA A 54 4.51 25.75 12.43
N ALA A 55 5.44 26.31 11.66
CA ALA A 55 5.82 25.77 10.34
C ALA A 55 6.41 24.36 10.45
N ASP A 56 7.27 24.10 11.44
CA ASP A 56 7.83 22.77 11.67
C ASP A 56 6.76 21.79 12.12
N PHE A 57 5.81 22.23 12.96
CA PHE A 57 4.69 21.39 13.38
C PHE A 57 3.78 21.03 12.20
N ALA A 58 3.40 22.01 11.37
CA ALA A 58 2.65 21.79 10.14
C ALA A 58 3.38 20.81 9.21
N LYS A 59 4.68 21.02 8.99
CA LYS A 59 5.52 20.17 8.15
C LYS A 59 5.55 18.74 8.65
N GLN A 60 5.84 18.52 9.93
CA GLN A 60 5.89 17.17 10.51
C GLN A 60 4.55 16.45 10.42
N MET A 61 3.43 17.15 10.65
CA MET A 61 2.10 16.56 10.49
C MET A 61 1.80 16.20 9.03
N LEU A 62 2.14 17.10 8.11
CA LEU A 62 1.91 16.93 6.68
C LEU A 62 2.74 15.77 6.12
N ASP A 63 4.03 15.71 6.44
CA ASP A 63 4.93 14.63 6.01
C ASP A 63 4.48 13.28 6.56
N ALA A 64 4.07 13.22 7.84
CA ALA A 64 3.54 12.01 8.45
C ALA A 64 2.20 11.58 7.82
N PHE A 65 1.39 12.51 7.32
CA PHE A 65 0.17 12.18 6.56
C PHE A 65 0.52 11.64 5.17
N LEU A 66 1.39 12.33 4.44
CA LEU A 66 1.82 11.94 3.10
C LEU A 66 2.43 10.54 3.11
N SER A 67 3.36 10.25 4.03
CA SER A 67 3.98 8.92 4.14
C SER A 67 2.94 7.80 4.28
N SER A 68 1.96 7.94 5.17
CA SER A 68 0.90 6.93 5.34
C SER A 68 -0.06 6.83 4.12
N SER A 69 -0.36 7.96 3.49
CA SER A 69 -1.25 8.00 2.32
C SER A 69 -0.56 7.40 1.09
N GLU A 70 0.72 7.69 0.89
CA GLU A 70 1.53 7.23 -0.24
C GLU A 70 1.67 5.71 -0.21
N GLU A 71 1.92 5.12 0.96
CA GLU A 71 1.93 3.65 1.14
C GLU A 71 0.61 3.01 0.72
N THR A 72 -0.52 3.61 1.09
CA THR A 72 -1.85 3.09 0.73
C THR A 72 -2.10 3.16 -0.78
N ILE A 73 -1.81 4.31 -1.40
CA ILE A 73 -1.98 4.51 -2.85
C ILE A 73 -1.04 3.59 -3.64
N PHE A 74 0.20 3.47 -3.20
CA PHE A 74 1.20 2.66 -3.90
C PHE A 74 0.97 1.16 -3.71
N GLY A 75 0.42 0.73 -2.56
CA GLY A 75 -0.01 -0.65 -2.35
C GLY A 75 -1.00 -1.14 -3.42
N GLY A 76 -2.04 -0.36 -3.70
CA GLY A 76 -2.98 -0.68 -4.78
C GLY A 76 -2.35 -0.60 -6.19
N SER A 77 -1.26 0.16 -6.34
CA SER A 77 -0.51 0.22 -7.60
C SER A 77 0.31 -1.05 -7.83
N LEU A 78 0.97 -1.58 -6.80
CA LEU A 78 1.69 -2.85 -6.87
C LEU A 78 0.75 -4.04 -7.14
N GLU A 79 -0.46 -4.00 -6.61
CA GLU A 79 -1.52 -4.97 -6.94
C GLU A 79 -1.85 -4.95 -8.45
N ARG A 80 -2.14 -3.76 -9.01
CA ARG A 80 -2.42 -3.59 -10.44
C ARG A 80 -1.25 -4.04 -11.33
N LEU A 81 -0.02 -3.71 -10.92
CA LEU A 81 1.19 -4.14 -11.62
C LEU A 81 1.31 -5.67 -11.62
N SER A 82 1.11 -6.31 -10.46
CA SER A 82 1.17 -7.76 -10.33
C SER A 82 0.16 -8.47 -11.25
N LEU A 83 -1.07 -7.96 -11.29
CA LEU A 83 -2.11 -8.47 -12.19
C LEU A 83 -1.74 -8.28 -13.67
N PHE A 84 -1.26 -7.10 -14.06
CA PHE A 84 -0.85 -6.82 -15.44
C PHE A 84 0.24 -7.79 -15.91
N ILE A 85 1.30 -7.95 -15.12
CA ILE A 85 2.42 -8.86 -15.41
C ILE A 85 1.90 -10.28 -15.60
N ASN A 86 1.15 -10.78 -14.62
CA ASN A 86 0.72 -12.16 -14.63
C ASN A 86 -0.30 -12.44 -15.75
N LYS A 87 -1.19 -11.49 -16.05
CA LYS A 87 -2.10 -11.57 -17.20
C LYS A 87 -1.32 -11.75 -18.51
N LYS A 88 -0.17 -11.11 -18.65
CA LYS A 88 0.67 -11.21 -19.85
C LYS A 88 1.43 -12.52 -19.96
N VAL A 89 1.88 -13.07 -18.84
CA VAL A 89 2.74 -14.27 -18.83
C VAL A 89 1.94 -15.56 -18.71
N TYR A 90 0.89 -15.56 -17.87
CA TYR A 90 0.15 -16.75 -17.47
C TYR A 90 -1.37 -16.63 -17.66
N ASN A 91 -1.84 -15.60 -18.38
CA ASN A 91 -3.28 -15.32 -18.56
C ASN A 91 -4.05 -15.18 -17.24
N GLY A 92 -3.37 -14.75 -16.17
CA GLY A 92 -3.99 -14.55 -14.87
C GLY A 92 -5.07 -13.46 -14.88
N TYR A 93 -5.97 -13.57 -13.91
CA TYR A 93 -7.13 -12.69 -13.78
C TYR A 93 -7.43 -12.37 -12.32
N LYS A 94 -8.10 -11.24 -12.08
CA LYS A 94 -8.71 -10.92 -10.79
C LYS A 94 -10.09 -11.56 -10.72
N PRO A 95 -10.44 -12.31 -9.67
CA PRO A 95 -11.78 -12.88 -9.55
C PRO A 95 -12.87 -11.80 -9.50
N PRO A 96 -14.12 -12.15 -9.87
CA PRO A 96 -15.28 -11.28 -9.68
C PRO A 96 -15.40 -10.77 -8.24
N GLU A 97 -15.89 -9.54 -8.10
CA GLU A 97 -16.08 -8.91 -6.80
C GLU A 97 -17.06 -9.72 -5.94
N GLY A 98 -16.70 -9.96 -4.68
CA GLY A 98 -17.51 -10.72 -3.72
C GLY A 98 -17.30 -12.23 -3.73
N GLU A 99 -16.75 -12.83 -4.80
CA GLU A 99 -16.56 -14.28 -4.89
C GLU A 99 -15.39 -14.76 -4.01
N PHE A 100 -14.26 -14.05 -4.10
CA PHE A 100 -13.05 -14.33 -3.32
C PHE A 100 -12.51 -13.05 -2.66
N PRO A 101 -13.02 -12.69 -1.46
CA PRO A 101 -12.53 -11.52 -0.73
C PRO A 101 -11.01 -11.62 -0.50
N SER A 102 -10.30 -10.51 -0.69
CA SER A 102 -8.84 -10.40 -0.52
C SER A 102 -7.98 -11.13 -1.56
N ILE A 103 -8.57 -11.66 -2.64
CA ILE A 103 -7.84 -12.28 -3.75
C ILE A 103 -7.73 -11.31 -4.91
N ASP A 104 -6.50 -11.13 -5.37
CA ASP A 104 -6.15 -10.15 -6.39
C ASP A 104 -5.76 -10.81 -7.71
N LEU A 105 -5.34 -12.08 -7.66
CA LEU A 105 -4.80 -12.77 -8.82
C LEU A 105 -5.02 -14.29 -8.74
N ILE A 106 -5.52 -14.88 -9.82
CA ILE A 106 -5.64 -16.32 -10.04
C ILE A 106 -4.99 -16.67 -11.38
N PHE A 107 -4.14 -17.70 -11.39
CA PHE A 107 -3.51 -18.21 -12.61
C PHE A 107 -3.07 -19.67 -12.48
N ASP A 108 -2.91 -20.35 -13.61
CA ASP A 108 -2.42 -21.73 -13.66
C ASP A 108 -0.94 -21.76 -14.07
N LYS A 109 -0.13 -22.51 -13.33
CA LYS A 109 1.30 -22.71 -13.61
C LYS A 109 1.76 -24.05 -13.07
N ASP A 110 2.58 -24.77 -13.83
CA ASP A 110 3.18 -26.06 -13.43
C ASP A 110 2.16 -27.09 -12.89
N GLY A 111 0.94 -27.10 -13.45
CA GLY A 111 -0.14 -28.00 -13.03
C GLY A 111 -0.88 -27.61 -11.74
N PHE A 112 -0.63 -26.40 -11.20
CA PHE A 112 -1.30 -25.86 -10.02
C PHE A 112 -2.06 -24.57 -10.33
N THR A 113 -3.26 -24.44 -9.76
CA THR A 113 -3.98 -23.16 -9.69
C THR A 113 -3.44 -22.35 -8.51
N HIS A 114 -2.80 -21.22 -8.80
CA HIS A 114 -2.26 -20.28 -7.83
C HIS A 114 -3.34 -19.25 -7.52
N VAL A 115 -3.70 -19.12 -6.23
CA VAL A 115 -4.67 -18.14 -5.76
C VAL A 115 -3.94 -17.19 -4.83
N VAL A 116 -3.81 -15.94 -5.25
CA VAL A 116 -2.87 -14.98 -4.68
C VAL A 116 -3.58 -13.75 -4.15
N GLY A 117 -3.36 -13.45 -2.88
CA GLY A 117 -3.60 -12.12 -2.30
C GLY A 117 -2.31 -11.31 -2.32
N VAL A 118 -2.32 -10.13 -2.95
CA VAL A 118 -1.13 -9.28 -3.11
C VAL A 118 -1.07 -8.26 -1.97
N LYS A 119 0.14 -8.06 -1.43
CA LYS A 119 0.42 -7.08 -0.38
C LYS A 119 1.72 -6.34 -0.70
N SER A 120 1.79 -5.06 -0.33
CA SER A 120 3.03 -4.30 -0.43
C SER A 120 4.06 -4.79 0.60
N GLY A 121 3.68 -4.91 1.88
CA GLY A 121 4.58 -5.22 3.00
C GLY A 121 4.14 -6.36 3.95
N GLY A 122 5.02 -6.68 4.91
CA GLY A 122 5.08 -7.97 5.62
C GLY A 122 4.07 -8.28 6.73
N TYR A 123 3.15 -7.37 7.06
CA TYR A 123 2.09 -7.63 8.04
C TYR A 123 0.85 -8.15 7.32
N TRP A 124 0.68 -9.47 7.35
CA TRP A 124 -0.55 -10.10 6.87
C TRP A 124 -1.63 -10.07 7.97
N GLY A 125 -2.89 -10.04 7.53
CA GLY A 125 -4.10 -9.89 8.32
C GLY A 125 -4.37 -11.02 9.32
N ASN A 126 -5.46 -10.87 10.06
CA ASN A 126 -5.93 -11.86 11.02
C ASN A 126 -6.22 -13.20 10.31
N ALA A 127 -5.98 -14.33 10.98
CA ALA A 127 -6.24 -15.69 10.53
C ALA A 127 -7.62 -15.86 9.86
N ASP A 128 -8.60 -15.06 10.26
CA ASP A 128 -9.95 -14.99 9.68
C ASP A 128 -9.98 -14.78 8.16
N SER A 129 -9.08 -13.97 7.58
CA SER A 129 -9.04 -13.75 6.13
C SER A 129 -8.51 -14.97 5.36
N ILE A 130 -7.62 -15.77 5.97
CA ILE A 130 -7.14 -17.04 5.40
C ILE A 130 -8.25 -18.09 5.47
N ASN A 131 -8.98 -18.13 6.59
CA ASN A 131 -10.06 -19.10 6.80
C ASN A 131 -11.24 -18.86 5.83
N GLN A 132 -11.58 -17.60 5.54
CA GLN A 132 -12.58 -17.26 4.53
C GLN A 132 -12.14 -17.65 3.11
N MET A 133 -10.88 -17.37 2.75
CA MET A 133 -10.31 -17.77 1.46
C MET A 133 -10.36 -19.30 1.27
N ILE A 134 -10.00 -20.07 2.30
CA ILE A 134 -10.03 -21.53 2.27
C ILE A 134 -11.47 -22.05 2.10
N THR A 135 -12.41 -21.47 2.83
CA THR A 135 -13.82 -21.88 2.78
C THR A 135 -14.40 -21.69 1.38
N ASN A 136 -14.15 -20.53 0.77
CA ASN A 136 -14.65 -20.22 -0.58
C ASN A 136 -13.97 -21.08 -1.67
N LEU A 137 -12.72 -21.52 -1.47
CA LEU A 137 -12.03 -22.34 -2.46
C LEU A 137 -12.42 -23.82 -2.39
N LYS A 138 -12.74 -24.34 -1.19
CA LYS A 138 -13.26 -25.71 -1.01
C LYS A 138 -14.57 -25.94 -1.77
N SER A 139 -15.44 -24.93 -1.87
CA SER A 139 -16.71 -25.06 -2.59
C SER A 139 -16.57 -25.17 -4.11
N HIS A 140 -15.39 -24.85 -4.68
CA HIS A 140 -15.16 -24.82 -6.13
C HIS A 140 -14.41 -26.04 -6.70
N HIS A 141 -14.14 -27.08 -5.90
CA HIS A 141 -13.63 -28.40 -6.31
C HIS A 141 -12.46 -28.44 -7.32
N LYS A 142 -11.55 -27.45 -7.35
CA LYS A 142 -10.34 -27.53 -8.18
C LYS A 142 -9.27 -28.39 -7.50
N PRO A 143 -8.77 -29.47 -8.12
CA PRO A 143 -7.58 -30.16 -7.62
C PRO A 143 -6.33 -29.26 -7.76
N ASN A 144 -5.31 -29.48 -6.92
CA ASN A 144 -3.99 -28.82 -7.01
C ASN A 144 -3.98 -27.29 -6.85
N ILE A 145 -4.54 -26.76 -5.76
CA ILE A 145 -4.52 -25.33 -5.44
C ILE A 145 -3.29 -24.95 -4.60
N LYS A 146 -2.68 -23.80 -4.89
CA LYS A 146 -1.68 -23.13 -4.04
C LYS A 146 -2.22 -21.79 -3.54
N LEU A 147 -2.43 -21.67 -2.23
CA LEU A 147 -2.83 -20.42 -1.58
C LEU A 147 -1.58 -19.60 -1.28
N ILE A 148 -1.52 -18.36 -1.77
CA ILE A 148 -0.31 -17.56 -1.68
C ILE A 148 -0.60 -16.15 -1.16
N SER A 149 0.15 -15.74 -0.15
CA SER A 149 0.36 -14.34 0.18
C SER A 149 1.60 -13.85 -0.60
N GLY A 150 1.36 -13.04 -1.62
CA GLY A 150 2.40 -12.43 -2.44
C GLY A 150 2.78 -11.07 -1.86
N ILE A 151 4.03 -10.92 -1.41
CA ILE A 151 4.52 -9.70 -0.77
C ILE A 151 5.58 -9.07 -1.65
N CYS A 152 5.33 -7.82 -2.06
CA CYS A 152 6.12 -7.13 -3.08
C CYS A 152 7.56 -6.81 -2.64
N TYR A 153 7.81 -6.59 -1.35
CA TYR A 153 9.16 -6.29 -0.84
C TYR A 153 9.47 -6.98 0.49
N GLY A 154 10.76 -7.16 0.77
CA GLY A 154 11.28 -7.89 1.93
C GLY A 154 12.27 -8.99 1.52
N LYS A 155 12.83 -9.71 2.50
CA LYS A 155 13.94 -10.67 2.28
C LYS A 155 13.67 -12.10 2.76
N SER A 156 12.44 -12.44 3.15
CA SER A 156 12.16 -13.75 3.77
C SER A 156 11.99 -14.91 2.79
N GLY A 157 12.10 -14.68 1.48
CA GLY A 157 11.96 -15.72 0.46
C GLY A 157 10.58 -16.38 0.46
N ILE A 158 10.57 -17.72 0.40
CA ILE A 158 9.35 -18.54 0.49
C ILE A 158 9.21 -19.13 1.89
N SER A 159 8.03 -18.97 2.51
CA SER A 159 7.67 -19.67 3.73
C SER A 159 6.38 -20.45 3.52
N LYS A 160 6.25 -21.63 4.13
CA LYS A 160 5.06 -22.49 4.05
C LYS A 160 4.47 -22.65 5.44
N TYR A 161 3.15 -22.49 5.54
CA TYR A 161 2.42 -22.56 6.79
C TYR A 161 1.22 -23.49 6.63
N GLU A 162 0.97 -24.34 7.63
CA GLU A 162 -0.25 -25.13 7.71
C GLU A 162 -1.34 -24.31 8.40
N VAL A 163 -2.55 -24.33 7.83
CA VAL A 163 -3.71 -23.74 8.48
C VAL A 163 -4.15 -24.64 9.62
N LYS A 164 -4.21 -24.05 10.81
CA LYS A 164 -4.70 -24.71 12.02
C LYS A 164 -6.19 -24.43 12.14
N ASP A 165 -6.96 -25.46 12.45
CA ASP A 165 -8.33 -25.29 12.93
C ASP A 165 -8.30 -25.02 14.45
N ASN A 166 -9.42 -24.59 15.02
CA ASN A 166 -9.60 -24.44 16.47
C ASN A 166 -9.43 -25.78 17.20
N ASP A 167 -9.68 -26.89 16.51
CA ASP A 167 -9.22 -28.21 16.93
C ASP A 167 -7.72 -28.34 16.61
N LYS A 168 -6.90 -28.63 17.62
CA LYS A 168 -5.41 -28.65 17.54
C LYS A 168 -4.80 -29.65 16.53
N LYS A 169 -5.60 -30.27 15.67
CA LYS A 169 -5.15 -31.07 14.53
C LYS A 169 -5.05 -30.18 13.28
N GLY A 170 -3.94 -30.26 12.55
CA GLY A 170 -3.75 -29.51 11.31
C GLY A 170 -4.81 -29.86 10.27
N THR A 171 -5.16 -28.88 9.42
CA THR A 171 -6.19 -29.07 8.38
C THR A 171 -5.67 -29.81 7.14
N GLY A 172 -4.35 -30.04 7.04
CA GLY A 172 -3.70 -30.50 5.81
C GLY A 172 -3.66 -29.46 4.68
N ILE A 173 -4.15 -28.24 4.93
CA ILE A 173 -4.18 -27.14 3.97
C ILE A 173 -2.99 -26.23 4.24
N PHE A 174 -2.22 -25.95 3.20
CA PHE A 174 -1.04 -25.10 3.30
C PHE A 174 -1.25 -23.80 2.55
N TYR A 175 -0.79 -22.70 3.14
CA TYR A 175 -0.57 -21.45 2.44
C TYR A 175 0.91 -21.12 2.39
N PHE A 176 1.30 -20.36 1.39
CA PHE A 176 2.67 -19.97 1.14
C PHE A 176 2.79 -18.45 1.20
N LYS A 177 3.90 -17.99 1.75
CA LYS A 177 4.30 -16.58 1.73
C LYS A 177 5.46 -16.45 0.77
N TYR A 178 5.27 -15.73 -0.33
CA TYR A 178 6.31 -15.43 -1.30
C TYR A 178 6.67 -13.95 -1.14
N VAL A 179 7.96 -13.65 -0.94
CA VAL A 179 8.39 -12.29 -0.56
C VAL A 179 9.49 -11.77 -1.47
N GLY A 180 9.33 -10.53 -1.95
CA GLY A 180 10.32 -9.83 -2.76
C GLY A 180 10.59 -10.59 -4.06
N LYS A 181 11.86 -10.91 -4.31
CA LYS A 181 12.32 -11.64 -5.51
C LYS A 181 11.46 -12.86 -5.83
N GLU A 182 11.12 -13.67 -4.82
CA GLU A 182 10.34 -14.90 -5.01
C GLU A 182 8.93 -14.64 -5.51
N PHE A 183 8.28 -13.59 -5.00
CA PHE A 183 6.95 -13.20 -5.48
C PHE A 183 7.00 -12.68 -6.92
N TRP A 184 7.95 -11.79 -7.21
CA TRP A 184 8.09 -11.23 -8.55
C TRP A 184 8.47 -12.29 -9.59
N SER A 185 9.37 -13.21 -9.26
CA SER A 185 9.71 -14.35 -10.13
C SER A 185 8.50 -15.26 -10.36
N LEU A 186 7.74 -15.57 -9.31
CA LEU A 186 6.54 -16.40 -9.41
C LEU A 186 5.56 -15.87 -10.47
N ILE A 187 5.25 -14.57 -10.43
CA ILE A 187 4.21 -13.98 -11.27
C ILE A 187 4.68 -13.57 -12.67
N SER A 188 5.99 -13.35 -12.86
CA SER A 188 6.58 -12.91 -14.13
C SER A 188 7.29 -14.02 -14.90
N GLY A 189 7.69 -15.11 -14.22
CA GLY A 189 8.59 -16.12 -14.79
C GLY A 189 10.03 -15.63 -15.00
N VAL A 190 10.41 -14.47 -14.43
CA VAL A 190 11.73 -13.86 -14.58
C VAL A 190 12.31 -13.54 -13.20
N ASP A 191 13.45 -14.15 -12.88
CA ASP A 191 14.07 -14.04 -11.56
C ASP A 191 14.50 -12.62 -11.19
N GLU A 192 14.96 -11.84 -12.16
CA GLU A 192 15.43 -10.46 -11.94
C GLU A 192 14.34 -9.39 -12.15
N PHE A 193 13.07 -9.80 -12.30
CA PHE A 193 11.98 -8.85 -12.53
C PHE A 193 11.84 -7.81 -11.42
N TYR A 194 12.12 -8.19 -10.16
CA TYR A 194 12.06 -7.29 -9.00
C TYR A 194 13.02 -6.09 -9.10
N THR A 195 14.11 -6.21 -9.85
CA THR A 195 15.02 -5.08 -10.17
C THR A 195 14.70 -4.43 -11.51
N ASP A 196 14.24 -5.20 -12.50
CA ASP A 196 13.91 -4.69 -13.83
C ASP A 196 12.82 -3.59 -13.80
N ILE A 197 11.93 -3.61 -12.80
CA ILE A 197 10.88 -2.58 -12.64
C ILE A 197 11.41 -1.19 -12.23
N ILE A 198 12.64 -1.08 -11.71
CA ILE A 198 13.15 0.18 -11.14
C ILE A 198 13.37 1.25 -12.22
N GLU A 199 13.97 0.89 -13.35
CA GLU A 199 14.25 1.84 -14.42
C GLU A 199 12.95 2.42 -15.06
N PRO A 200 11.95 1.60 -15.43
CA PRO A 200 10.66 2.11 -15.91
C PRO A 200 9.95 3.04 -14.92
N LEU A 201 9.98 2.72 -13.62
CA LEU A 201 9.44 3.60 -12.58
C LEU A 201 10.15 4.95 -12.55
N GLY A 202 11.49 4.93 -12.62
CA GLY A 202 12.31 6.16 -12.63
C GLY A 202 12.05 7.05 -13.85
N LYS A 203 11.91 6.46 -15.05
CA LYS A 203 11.62 7.23 -16.28
C LYS A 203 10.28 7.96 -16.21
N ALA A 204 9.24 7.30 -15.71
CA ALA A 204 7.87 7.81 -15.69
C ALA A 204 7.65 8.99 -14.72
N ILE A 205 8.58 9.23 -13.79
CA ILE A 205 8.50 10.30 -12.78
C ILE A 205 8.96 11.67 -13.32
N LYS A 206 9.79 11.70 -14.37
CA LYS A 206 10.44 12.94 -14.86
C LYS A 206 9.44 14.09 -15.06
N GLY A 207 9.69 15.22 -14.39
CA GLY A 207 8.92 16.47 -14.52
C GLY A 207 7.68 16.58 -13.62
N ARG A 208 7.26 15.50 -12.94
CA ARG A 208 6.05 15.52 -12.07
C ARG A 208 6.31 16.12 -10.68
N ASP A 209 7.56 16.17 -10.26
CA ASP A 209 7.96 16.65 -8.93
C ASP A 209 7.77 18.15 -8.75
N LEU A 210 7.92 18.95 -9.82
CA LEU A 210 7.75 20.40 -9.75
C LEU A 210 6.30 20.77 -9.43
N VAL A 211 5.33 20.07 -10.05
CA VAL A 211 3.90 20.27 -9.80
C VAL A 211 3.56 19.89 -8.37
N PHE A 212 4.04 18.73 -7.91
CA PHE A 212 3.79 18.30 -6.53
C PHE A 212 4.42 19.25 -5.51
N LYS A 213 5.65 19.71 -5.73
CA LYS A 213 6.35 20.64 -4.84
C LYS A 213 5.61 21.95 -4.68
N ALA A 214 5.11 22.52 -5.78
CA ALA A 214 4.33 23.76 -5.74
C ALA A 214 3.05 23.61 -4.90
N GLU A 215 2.33 22.49 -5.04
CA GLU A 215 1.14 22.22 -4.25
C GLU A 215 1.46 21.93 -2.77
N TYR A 216 2.57 21.23 -2.51
CA TYR A 216 3.07 20.99 -1.15
C TYR A 216 3.37 22.30 -0.43
N ASP A 217 4.07 23.22 -1.07
CA ASP A 217 4.44 24.51 -0.48
C ASP A 217 3.21 25.36 -0.15
N LYS A 218 2.23 25.40 -1.06
CA LYS A 218 0.95 26.07 -0.81
C LYS A 218 0.24 25.47 0.40
N LYS A 219 0.15 24.14 0.48
CA LYS A 219 -0.52 23.46 1.59
C LYS A 219 0.22 23.67 2.91
N LEU A 220 1.56 23.63 2.91
CA LEU A 220 2.35 23.90 4.11
C LEU A 220 2.12 25.31 4.63
N ASN A 221 2.09 26.31 3.75
CA ASN A 221 1.77 27.70 4.12
C ASN A 221 0.35 27.83 4.67
N GLU A 222 -0.64 27.21 4.02
CA GLU A 222 -2.04 27.18 4.48
C GLU A 222 -2.16 26.59 5.90
N LEU A 223 -1.53 25.44 6.15
CA LEU A 223 -1.54 24.77 7.46
C LEU A 223 -0.82 25.60 8.52
N THR A 224 0.30 26.22 8.16
CA THR A 224 1.07 27.09 9.06
C THR A 224 0.24 28.30 9.47
N TYR A 225 -0.42 28.95 8.50
CA TYR A 225 -1.32 30.08 8.77
C TYR A 225 -2.49 29.66 9.68
N GLY A 226 -3.09 28.50 9.43
CA GLY A 226 -4.14 27.97 10.31
C GLY A 226 -3.66 27.74 11.75
N LEU A 227 -2.45 27.19 11.94
CA LEU A 227 -1.86 27.01 13.27
C LEU A 227 -1.61 28.35 13.97
N LEU A 228 -1.02 29.32 13.26
CA LEU A 228 -0.73 30.64 13.81
C LEU A 228 -2.00 31.38 14.25
N ASN A 229 -3.10 31.23 13.52
CA ASN A 229 -4.36 31.92 13.85
C ASN A 229 -5.18 31.20 14.93
N GLU A 230 -5.26 29.87 14.86
CA GLU A 230 -6.18 29.10 15.70
C GLU A 230 -5.50 28.47 16.92
N TYR A 231 -4.19 28.19 16.87
CA TYR A 231 -3.49 27.37 17.86
C TYR A 231 -2.19 28.00 18.35
N CYS A 232 -2.00 29.31 18.17
CA CYS A 232 -0.91 30.06 18.77
C CYS A 232 -1.42 31.14 19.73
N GLN A 233 -0.70 31.31 20.84
CA GLN A 233 -0.91 32.37 21.81
C GLN A 233 0.47 32.90 22.25
N ASN A 234 0.62 34.23 22.36
CA ASN A 234 1.88 34.87 22.75
C ASN A 234 3.09 34.44 21.89
N ASN A 235 2.90 34.28 20.58
CA ASN A 235 3.89 33.78 19.62
C ASN A 235 4.39 32.34 19.86
N GLU A 236 3.67 31.56 20.67
CA GLU A 236 3.96 30.15 20.94
C GLU A 236 2.77 29.26 20.54
N LEU A 237 3.04 28.00 20.22
CA LEU A 237 1.98 27.00 20.02
C LEU A 237 1.27 26.73 21.36
N ASP A 238 -0.05 26.89 21.38
CA ASP A 238 -0.90 26.54 22.51
C ASP A 238 -1.18 25.04 22.50
N TRP A 239 -0.25 24.30 23.10
CA TRP A 239 -0.33 22.84 23.21
C TRP A 239 -1.54 22.35 24.00
N VAL A 240 -2.03 23.14 24.97
CA VAL A 240 -3.22 22.77 25.74
C VAL A 240 -4.43 22.78 24.81
N LYS A 241 -4.62 23.86 24.03
CA LYS A 241 -5.70 23.95 23.04
C LYS A 241 -5.59 22.89 21.96
N ILE A 242 -4.39 22.60 21.46
CA ILE A 242 -4.15 21.53 20.47
C ILE A 242 -4.58 20.17 21.03
N VAL A 243 -4.20 19.86 22.27
CA VAL A 243 -4.58 18.59 22.93
C VAL A 243 -6.08 18.54 23.23
N GLN A 244 -6.68 19.64 23.69
CA GLN A 244 -8.13 19.73 23.90
C GLN A 244 -8.90 19.47 22.60
N PHE A 245 -8.46 20.03 21.47
CA PHE A 245 -9.06 19.74 20.17
C PHE A 245 -8.91 18.27 19.75
N ASN A 246 -7.72 17.69 19.94
CA ASN A 246 -7.42 16.32 19.51
C ASN A 246 -8.07 15.24 20.38
N SER A 247 -7.99 15.39 21.70
CA SER A 247 -8.29 14.36 22.71
C SER A 247 -9.46 14.73 23.63
N GLY A 248 -9.99 15.95 23.54
CA GLY A 248 -11.13 16.36 24.34
C GLY A 248 -12.41 15.60 23.96
N ILE A 249 -13.35 15.57 24.91
CA ILE A 249 -14.70 15.04 24.65
C ILE A 249 -15.36 15.94 23.60
N ARG A 250 -15.99 15.34 22.58
CA ARG A 250 -16.79 16.11 21.61
C ARG A 250 -17.95 16.80 22.36
N GLY A 251 -17.96 18.12 22.33
CA GLY A 251 -19.16 18.91 22.63
C GLY A 251 -20.20 18.82 21.52
#